data_AF-A0A6N7AW99-F1
#
_entry.id   AF-A0A6N7AW99-F1
#
_cell.length_a   1.000
_cell.length_b   1.000
_cell.length_c   1.000
_cell.angle_alpha   90.00
_cell.angle_beta   90.00
_cell.angle_gamma   90.00
#
_symmetry.space_group_name_H-M   'P 1'
#
loop_
_entity.id
_entity.type
_entity.pdbx_description
1 polymer ?
#
loop_
_entity_poly.entity_id
_entity_poly.type
_entity_poly.pdbx_seq_one_letter_code
_entity_poly.pdbx_strand_id
1 'polypeptide(L)'
;MDISRLVTNNTEWTENELKFLALNREREDIDFILGYCAHILADIRNNIYNLYSFRLAHRQELASGPASVFYKEASAINLLLYQTHPERNAIWELLKQSQCVDLYGVADSLDMEKMKASILYDQFSSTETSDLSINKCVTMKDITDFIANESEYIREQLLSVRWS
;
A
#
# COMPACT_ATOMS: atom_id res chain seq x y z
N MET A 1 9.39 -0.09 7.92
CA MET A 1 9.54 -1.31 7.11
C MET A 1 10.59 -1.06 6.04
N ASP A 2 11.65 -1.86 5.97
CA ASP A 2 12.75 -1.67 5.00
C ASP A 2 12.36 -2.32 3.66
N ILE A 3 11.89 -1.48 2.73
CA ILE A 3 11.41 -1.86 1.39
C ILE A 3 12.53 -2.55 0.57
N SER A 4 13.81 -2.45 1.01
CA SER A 4 14.92 -3.15 0.37
C SER A 4 14.86 -4.68 0.48
N ARG A 5 14.00 -5.25 1.34
CA ARG A 5 13.84 -6.72 1.50
C ARG A 5 12.77 -7.36 0.62
N LEU A 6 11.84 -6.58 0.05
CA LEU A 6 10.86 -7.04 -0.95
C LEU A 6 11.50 -7.31 -2.33
N VAL A 7 12.80 -7.17 -2.44
CA VAL A 7 13.51 -6.94 -3.70
C VAL A 7 13.82 -8.22 -4.49
N THR A 8 13.80 -9.41 -3.89
CA THR A 8 14.22 -10.65 -4.58
C THR A 8 13.38 -11.89 -4.33
N ASN A 9 12.39 -11.90 -3.42
CA ASN A 9 11.63 -13.13 -3.14
C ASN A 9 10.12 -12.93 -3.00
N ASN A 10 9.49 -12.32 -4.01
CA ASN A 10 8.06 -12.04 -4.00
C ASN A 10 7.20 -13.30 -3.73
N THR A 11 7.62 -14.47 -4.22
CA THR A 11 6.89 -15.73 -3.99
C THR A 11 6.90 -16.13 -2.51
N GLU A 12 8.07 -16.19 -1.87
CA GLU A 12 8.18 -16.53 -0.45
C GLU A 12 7.42 -15.53 0.42
N TRP A 13 7.49 -14.23 0.09
CA TRP A 13 6.74 -13.19 0.80
C TRP A 13 5.23 -13.37 0.68
N THR A 14 4.73 -13.68 -0.52
CA THR A 14 3.31 -13.99 -0.73
C THR A 14 2.90 -15.22 0.08
N GLU A 15 3.68 -16.30 0.04
CA GLU A 15 3.40 -17.53 0.78
C GLU A 15 3.38 -17.30 2.31
N ASN A 16 4.34 -16.51 2.81
CA ASN A 16 4.40 -16.14 4.22
C ASN A 16 3.19 -15.31 4.64
N GLU A 17 2.75 -14.37 3.81
CA GLU A 17 1.58 -13.53 4.09
C GLU A 17 0.29 -14.37 4.11
N LEU A 18 0.11 -15.28 3.13
CA LEU A 18 -1.05 -16.17 3.10
C LEU A 18 -1.05 -17.16 4.27
N LYS A 19 0.13 -17.65 4.69
CA LYS A 19 0.26 -18.47 5.89
C LYS A 19 -0.06 -17.68 7.16
N PHE A 20 0.37 -16.43 7.24
CA PHE A 20 0.02 -15.54 8.35
C PHE A 20 -1.49 -15.35 8.45
N LEU A 21 -2.18 -15.09 7.34
CA LEU A 21 -3.64 -15.02 7.31
C LEU A 21 -4.30 -16.32 7.78
N ALA A 22 -3.84 -17.46 7.26
CA ALA A 22 -4.40 -18.77 7.62
C ALA A 22 -4.31 -19.05 9.14
N LEU A 23 -3.19 -18.70 9.77
CA LEU A 23 -2.96 -18.87 11.21
C LEU A 23 -3.83 -17.93 12.07
N ASN A 24 -4.34 -16.84 11.51
CA ASN A 24 -5.05 -15.79 12.22
C ASN A 24 -6.53 -15.67 11.80
N ARG A 25 -7.05 -16.59 10.98
CA ARG A 25 -8.38 -16.52 10.34
C ARG A 25 -9.57 -16.49 11.30
N GLU A 26 -9.38 -16.98 12.53
CA GLU A 26 -10.43 -17.09 13.56
C GLU A 26 -10.36 -15.96 14.60
N ARG A 27 -9.46 -14.98 14.44
CA ARG A 27 -9.34 -13.88 15.39
C ARG A 27 -10.51 -12.91 15.29
N GLU A 28 -10.84 -12.27 16.41
CA GLU A 28 -11.90 -11.25 16.48
C GLU A 28 -11.58 -10.01 15.63
N ASP A 29 -10.30 -9.70 15.44
CA ASP A 29 -9.79 -8.59 14.62
C ASP A 29 -9.47 -9.01 13.17
N ILE A 30 -10.15 -10.04 12.64
CA ILE A 30 -9.91 -10.58 11.30
C ILE A 30 -10.00 -9.53 10.18
N ASP A 31 -10.88 -8.54 10.30
CA ASP A 31 -11.00 -7.50 9.28
C ASP A 31 -9.75 -6.61 9.23
N PHE A 32 -9.10 -6.37 10.37
CA PHE A 32 -7.82 -5.69 10.42
C PHE A 32 -6.71 -6.53 9.78
N ILE A 33 -6.66 -7.83 10.11
CA ILE A 33 -5.69 -8.77 9.54
C ILE A 33 -5.84 -8.84 8.01
N LEU A 34 -7.07 -8.91 7.49
CA LEU A 34 -7.33 -8.89 6.05
C LEU A 34 -6.84 -7.59 5.41
N GLY A 35 -7.08 -6.44 6.05
CA GLY A 35 -6.56 -5.15 5.60
C GLY A 35 -5.02 -5.13 5.56
N TYR A 36 -4.38 -5.66 6.60
CA TYR A 36 -2.92 -5.80 6.65
C TYR A 36 -2.40 -6.70 5.53
N CYS A 37 -2.96 -7.90 5.36
CA CYS A 37 -2.56 -8.83 4.30
C CYS A 37 -2.76 -8.22 2.90
N ALA A 38 -3.88 -7.54 2.68
CA ALA A 38 -4.16 -6.84 1.43
C ALA A 38 -3.09 -5.78 1.14
N HIS A 39 -2.68 -5.01 2.15
CA HIS A 39 -1.63 -4.00 2.00
C HIS A 39 -0.27 -4.63 1.63
N ILE A 40 0.17 -5.66 2.34
CA ILE A 40 1.44 -6.34 2.05
C ILE A 40 1.42 -6.97 0.65
N LEU A 41 0.33 -7.63 0.27
CA LEU A 41 0.18 -8.18 -1.08
C LEU A 41 0.21 -7.06 -2.13
N ALA A 42 -0.46 -5.93 -1.91
CA ALA A 42 -0.39 -4.79 -2.82
C ALA A 42 1.04 -4.26 -2.99
N ASP A 43 1.84 -4.19 -1.91
CA ASP A 43 3.24 -3.80 -1.96
C ASP A 43 4.10 -4.79 -2.75
N ILE A 44 3.88 -6.10 -2.58
CA ILE A 44 4.55 -7.16 -3.36
C ILE A 44 4.20 -7.02 -4.85
N ARG A 45 2.93 -6.84 -5.19
CA ARG A 45 2.48 -6.69 -6.58
C ARG A 45 3.02 -5.40 -7.18
N ASN A 46 2.98 -4.29 -6.45
CA ASN A 46 3.55 -3.02 -6.89
C ASN A 46 5.06 -3.15 -7.13
N ASN A 47 5.77 -3.94 -6.31
CA ASN A 47 7.16 -4.25 -6.56
C ASN A 47 7.38 -5.00 -7.89
N ILE A 48 6.56 -6.02 -8.17
CA ILE A 48 6.65 -6.81 -9.41
C ILE A 48 6.40 -5.94 -10.66
N TYR A 49 5.32 -5.17 -10.68
CA TYR A 49 4.87 -4.51 -11.91
C TYR A 49 5.45 -3.12 -12.11
N ASN A 50 5.64 -2.35 -11.04
CA ASN A 50 6.03 -0.95 -11.14
C ASN A 50 7.48 -0.73 -10.69
N LEU A 51 7.82 -1.16 -9.47
CA LEU A 51 9.11 -0.81 -8.85
C LEU A 51 10.29 -1.55 -9.50
N TYR A 52 10.13 -2.83 -9.85
CA TYR A 52 11.22 -3.64 -10.38
C TYR A 52 11.73 -3.11 -11.72
N SER A 53 10.82 -2.80 -12.65
CA SER A 53 11.14 -2.21 -13.95
C SER A 53 11.84 -0.85 -13.79
N PHE A 54 11.33 0.01 -12.91
CA PHE A 54 11.96 1.29 -12.61
C PHE A 54 13.37 1.11 -12.01
N ARG A 55 13.56 0.12 -11.13
CA ARG A 55 14.87 -0.19 -10.52
C ARG A 55 15.93 -0.65 -11.50
N LEU A 56 15.55 -1.45 -12.49
CA LEU A 56 16.49 -1.90 -13.52
C LEU A 56 16.98 -0.73 -14.38
N ALA A 57 16.10 0.24 -14.67
CA ALA A 57 16.42 1.40 -15.49
C ALA A 57 17.10 2.56 -14.71
N HIS A 58 16.80 2.72 -13.41
CA HIS A 58 17.15 3.91 -12.61
C HIS A 58 17.79 3.57 -11.25
N ARG A 59 18.69 2.57 -11.21
CA ARG A 59 19.27 2.03 -9.96
C ARG A 59 19.86 3.10 -9.02
N GLN A 60 20.56 4.11 -9.56
CA GLN A 60 21.15 5.18 -8.75
C GLN A 60 20.11 6.14 -8.19
N GLU A 61 18.98 6.29 -8.87
CA GLU A 61 17.93 7.22 -8.48
C GLU A 61 17.11 6.68 -7.31
N LEU A 62 16.82 5.38 -7.27
CA LEU A 62 16.19 4.76 -6.10
C LEU A 62 17.02 4.83 -4.83
N ALA A 63 18.35 4.92 -4.95
CA ALA A 63 19.21 5.06 -3.77
C ALA A 63 18.94 6.38 -3.02
N SER A 64 18.32 7.37 -3.67
CA SER A 64 17.85 8.59 -3.02
C SER A 64 16.56 8.41 -2.20
N GLY A 65 15.98 7.20 -2.18
CA GLY A 65 14.82 6.86 -1.37
C GLY A 65 13.64 7.78 -1.67
N PRO A 66 12.95 8.33 -0.65
CA PRO A 66 11.81 9.23 -0.82
C PRO A 66 12.08 10.49 -1.68
N ALA A 67 13.35 10.84 -1.92
CA ALA A 67 13.70 11.97 -2.77
C ALA A 67 13.68 11.64 -4.28
N SER A 68 13.56 10.37 -4.66
CA SER A 68 13.56 9.93 -6.06
C SER A 68 12.33 10.44 -6.82
N VAL A 69 12.44 10.56 -8.14
CA VAL A 69 11.31 11.01 -8.96
C VAL A 69 10.15 10.02 -8.85
N PHE A 70 10.44 8.72 -8.78
CA PHE A 70 9.42 7.68 -8.61
C PHE A 70 8.55 7.90 -7.37
N TYR A 71 9.15 8.13 -6.19
CA TYR A 71 8.36 8.32 -4.97
C TYR A 71 7.56 9.62 -4.99
N LYS A 72 8.09 10.69 -5.59
CA LYS A 72 7.37 11.95 -5.75
C LYS A 72 6.17 11.81 -6.67
N GLU A 73 6.35 11.17 -7.83
CA GLU A 73 5.28 10.93 -8.79
C GLU A 73 4.21 9.99 -8.22
N ALA A 74 4.62 8.91 -7.54
CA ALA A 74 3.70 8.01 -6.85
C ALA A 74 2.90 8.74 -5.76
N SER A 75 3.55 9.60 -4.96
CA SER A 75 2.87 10.39 -3.93
C SER A 75 1.85 11.37 -4.55
N ALA A 76 2.19 12.01 -5.66
CA ALA A 76 1.28 12.92 -6.36
C ALA A 76 0.05 12.19 -6.91
N ILE A 77 0.23 11.00 -7.48
CA ILE A 77 -0.87 10.15 -7.94
C ILE A 77 -1.74 9.69 -6.77
N ASN A 78 -1.14 9.22 -5.68
CA ASN A 78 -1.87 8.78 -4.50
C ASN A 78 -2.75 9.90 -3.93
N LEU A 79 -2.22 11.12 -3.85
CA LEU A 79 -2.97 12.29 -3.43
C LEU A 79 -4.15 12.58 -4.36
N LEU A 80 -3.94 12.55 -5.69
CA LEU A 80 -5.02 12.78 -6.65
C LEU A 80 -6.11 11.70 -6.56
N LEU A 81 -5.72 10.42 -6.47
CA LEU A 81 -6.66 9.31 -6.31
C LEU A 81 -7.53 9.50 -5.07
N TYR A 82 -6.92 9.85 -3.94
CA TYR A 82 -7.67 10.15 -2.72
C TYR A 82 -8.60 11.37 -2.87
N GLN A 83 -8.09 12.48 -3.44
CA GLN A 83 -8.87 13.71 -3.62
C GLN A 83 -10.10 13.52 -4.53
N THR A 84 -9.97 12.65 -5.53
CA THR A 84 -11.03 12.36 -6.52
C THR A 84 -11.92 11.18 -6.14
N HIS A 85 -11.60 10.44 -5.08
CA HIS A 85 -12.38 9.26 -4.69
C HIS A 85 -13.81 9.67 -4.26
N PRO A 86 -14.87 9.05 -4.79
CA PRO A 86 -16.25 9.42 -4.46
C PRO A 86 -16.56 9.32 -2.96
N GLU A 87 -15.92 8.37 -2.28
CA GLU A 87 -16.12 8.11 -0.85
C GLU A 87 -15.05 8.78 0.04
N ARG A 88 -14.26 9.72 -0.48
CA ARG A 88 -13.17 10.39 0.24
C ARG A 88 -13.56 10.81 1.66
N ASN A 89 -14.72 11.47 1.81
CA ASN A 89 -15.20 11.97 3.10
C ASN A 89 -15.52 10.81 4.06
N ALA A 90 -16.16 9.74 3.57
CA ALA A 90 -16.47 8.56 4.38
C ALA A 90 -15.19 7.86 4.86
N ILE A 91 -14.22 7.66 3.95
CA ILE A 91 -12.90 7.11 4.28
C ILE A 91 -12.21 7.96 5.36
N TRP A 92 -12.26 9.29 5.23
CA TRP A 92 -11.63 10.20 6.17
C TRP A 92 -12.27 10.16 7.57
N GLU A 93 -13.60 10.10 7.65
CA GLU A 93 -14.30 9.93 8.94
C GLU A 93 -14.00 8.57 9.58
N LEU A 94 -14.01 7.49 8.79
CA LEU A 94 -13.66 6.16 9.27
C LEU A 94 -12.22 6.12 9.81
N LEU A 95 -11.27 6.74 9.10
CA LEU A 95 -9.89 6.83 9.56
C LEU A 95 -9.77 7.62 10.86
N LYS A 96 -10.51 8.71 11.04
CA LYS A 96 -10.52 9.45 12.32
C LYS A 96 -11.04 8.59 13.47
N GLN A 97 -12.10 7.83 13.23
CA GLN A 97 -12.78 7.02 14.24
C GLN A 97 -12.13 5.67 14.51
N SER A 98 -11.22 5.21 13.64
CA SER A 98 -10.54 3.93 13.79
C SER A 98 -9.73 3.87 15.09
N GLN A 99 -9.53 2.65 15.60
CA GLN A 99 -8.63 2.39 16.72
C GLN A 99 -7.44 1.60 16.19
N CYS A 100 -6.23 2.00 16.57
CA CYS A 100 -5.06 1.18 16.28
C CYS A 100 -5.07 -0.05 17.17
N VAL A 101 -4.64 -1.18 16.62
CA VAL A 101 -4.59 -2.47 17.31
C VAL A 101 -3.14 -2.96 17.33
N ASP A 102 -2.77 -3.67 18.40
CA ASP A 102 -1.48 -4.34 18.47
C ASP A 102 -1.55 -5.69 17.79
N LEU A 103 -0.64 -5.91 16.84
CA LEU A 103 -0.39 -7.20 16.24
C LEU A 103 1.00 -7.65 16.64
N TYR A 104 1.08 -8.38 17.76
CA TYR A 104 2.34 -8.75 18.41
C TYR A 104 3.37 -9.31 17.41
N GLY A 105 4.55 -8.69 17.38
CA GLY A 105 5.66 -9.08 16.51
C GLY A 105 5.52 -8.66 15.03
N VAL A 106 4.43 -7.98 14.66
CA VAL A 106 4.15 -7.54 13.29
C VAL A 106 3.96 -6.03 13.21
N ALA A 107 2.99 -5.49 13.96
CA ALA A 107 2.65 -4.07 13.96
C ALA A 107 2.34 -3.60 15.38
N ASP A 108 2.93 -2.48 15.76
CA ASP A 108 2.76 -1.85 17.05
C ASP A 108 1.79 -0.67 16.94
N SER A 109 0.82 -0.61 17.85
CA SER A 109 -0.25 0.39 17.83
C SER A 109 0.27 1.82 17.95
N LEU A 110 1.39 2.07 18.66
CA LEU A 110 1.97 3.41 18.77
C LEU A 110 2.52 3.90 17.44
N ASP A 111 3.18 3.02 16.67
CA ASP A 111 3.66 3.37 15.34
C ASP A 111 2.52 3.54 14.34
N MET A 112 1.45 2.76 14.49
CA MET A 112 0.22 2.94 13.71
C MET A 112 -0.47 4.27 14.01
N GLU A 113 -0.54 4.68 15.29
CA GLU A 113 -1.11 5.99 15.67
C GLU A 113 -0.31 7.14 15.06
N LYS A 114 1.04 7.04 15.04
CA LYS A 114 1.89 8.04 14.36
C LYS A 114 1.60 8.08 12.86
N MET A 115 1.44 6.92 12.20
CA MET A 115 1.13 6.86 10.78
C MET A 115 -0.26 7.43 10.49
N LYS A 116 -1.26 7.08 11.31
CA LYS A 116 -2.62 7.63 11.24
C LYS A 116 -2.59 9.16 11.38
N ALA A 117 -1.87 9.69 12.35
CA ALA A 117 -1.70 11.13 12.53
C ALA A 117 -1.05 11.77 11.30
N SER A 118 0.01 11.18 10.76
CA SER A 118 0.67 11.69 9.55
C SER A 118 -0.25 11.70 8.33
N ILE A 119 -1.08 10.67 8.14
CA ILE A 119 -2.08 10.65 7.06
C ILE A 119 -3.10 11.78 7.24
N LEU A 120 -3.63 11.94 8.46
CA LEU A 120 -4.69 12.90 8.77
C LEU A 120 -4.22 14.36 8.70
N TYR A 121 -2.98 14.64 9.08
CA TYR A 121 -2.52 16.01 9.29
C TYR A 121 -1.41 16.46 8.34
N ASP A 122 -0.69 15.52 7.69
CA ASP A 122 0.46 15.87 6.84
C ASP A 122 0.28 15.44 5.37
N GLN A 123 0.09 14.13 5.12
CA GLN A 123 0.25 13.57 3.77
C GLN A 123 -0.92 13.92 2.83
N PHE A 124 -2.14 13.93 3.36
CA PHE A 124 -3.37 14.16 2.59
C PHE A 124 -4.15 15.40 3.04
N SER A 125 -3.54 16.22 3.89
CA SER A 125 -4.14 17.49 4.33
C SER A 125 -4.07 18.58 3.26
N SER A 126 -3.18 18.45 2.28
CA SER A 126 -3.09 19.37 1.15
C SER A 126 -4.28 19.25 0.20
N THR A 127 -4.81 20.40 -0.22
CA THR A 127 -5.81 20.52 -1.29
C THR A 127 -5.18 20.87 -2.63
N GLU A 128 -3.85 21.05 -2.70
CA GLU A 128 -3.17 21.34 -3.95
C GLU A 128 -3.14 20.10 -4.84
N THR A 129 -3.62 20.25 -6.07
CA THR A 129 -3.52 19.23 -7.11
C THR A 129 -2.21 19.42 -7.86
N SER A 130 -1.41 18.35 -7.95
CA SER A 130 -0.20 18.34 -8.76
C SER A 130 -0.56 18.17 -10.24
N ASP A 131 0.16 18.87 -11.12
CA ASP A 131 0.11 18.58 -12.55
C ASP A 131 0.82 17.24 -12.80
N LEU A 132 0.04 16.20 -13.15
CA LEU A 132 0.56 14.86 -13.39
C LEU A 132 1.02 14.63 -14.84
N SER A 133 0.82 15.60 -15.73
CA SER A 133 1.21 15.46 -17.15
C SER A 133 2.72 15.39 -17.34
N ILE A 134 3.48 15.83 -16.33
CA ILE A 134 4.95 15.77 -16.31
C ILE A 134 5.49 14.43 -15.80
N ASN A 135 4.65 13.55 -15.26
CA ASN A 135 5.08 12.27 -14.71
C ASN A 135 5.64 11.37 -15.81
N LYS A 136 6.78 10.73 -15.54
CA LYS A 136 7.48 9.86 -16.50
C LYS A 136 7.65 8.43 -16.01
N CYS A 137 7.68 8.23 -14.71
CA CYS A 137 7.99 6.96 -14.06
C CYS A 137 6.74 6.28 -13.51
N VAL A 138 5.79 7.06 -13.00
CA VAL A 138 4.52 6.59 -12.47
C VAL A 138 3.40 7.42 -13.10
N THR A 139 2.58 6.80 -13.94
CA THR A 139 1.47 7.49 -14.62
C THR A 139 0.12 7.07 -14.04
N MET A 140 -0.89 7.94 -14.19
CA MET A 140 -2.26 7.62 -13.78
C MET A 140 -2.80 6.38 -14.49
N LYS A 141 -2.44 6.19 -15.76
CA LYS A 141 -2.85 5.02 -16.52
C LYS A 141 -2.28 3.75 -15.89
N ASP A 142 -0.98 3.71 -15.63
CA ASP A 142 -0.31 2.53 -15.09
C ASP A 142 -0.86 2.16 -13.71
N ILE A 143 -1.10 3.15 -12.85
CA ILE A 143 -1.67 2.92 -11.52
C ILE A 143 -3.15 2.50 -11.60
N THR A 144 -3.94 3.05 -12.50
CA THR A 144 -5.34 2.64 -12.67
C THR A 144 -5.43 1.21 -13.20
N ASP A 145 -4.60 0.86 -14.19
CA ASP A 145 -4.50 -0.50 -14.72
C ASP A 145 -4.02 -1.48 -13.63
N PHE A 146 -3.03 -1.08 -12.82
CA PHE A 146 -2.58 -1.84 -11.67
C PHE A 146 -3.71 -2.08 -10.66
N ILE A 147 -4.41 -1.03 -10.23
CA ILE A 147 -5.52 -1.16 -9.28
C ILE A 147 -6.59 -2.10 -9.82
N ALA A 148 -7.00 -1.95 -11.08
CA ALA A 148 -8.06 -2.75 -11.69
C ALA A 148 -7.70 -4.25 -11.73
N ASN A 149 -6.48 -4.59 -12.11
CA ASN A 149 -6.06 -5.98 -12.26
C ASN A 149 -5.65 -6.61 -10.92
N GLU A 150 -4.90 -5.89 -10.10
CA GLU A 150 -4.26 -6.47 -8.93
C GLU A 150 -5.18 -6.50 -7.70
N SER A 151 -6.17 -5.60 -7.61
CA SER A 151 -7.18 -5.69 -6.55
C SER A 151 -8.02 -6.96 -6.64
N GLU A 152 -8.35 -7.40 -7.86
CA GLU A 152 -9.06 -8.66 -8.11
C GLU A 152 -8.21 -9.85 -7.68
N TYR A 153 -6.96 -9.93 -8.16
CA TYR A 153 -6.02 -10.98 -7.76
C TYR A 153 -5.86 -11.06 -6.24
N ILE A 154 -5.62 -9.93 -5.57
CA ILE A 154 -5.47 -9.88 -4.11
C ILE A 154 -6.74 -10.38 -3.43
N ARG A 155 -7.92 -9.96 -3.89
CA ARG A 155 -9.19 -10.42 -3.33
C ARG A 155 -9.33 -11.94 -3.44
N GLU A 156 -9.03 -12.52 -4.59
CA GLU A 156 -9.09 -13.97 -4.81
C GLU A 156 -8.15 -14.72 -3.87
N GLN A 157 -6.91 -14.24 -3.70
CA GLN A 157 -5.95 -14.86 -2.77
C GLN A 157 -6.48 -14.85 -1.33
N LEU A 158 -6.97 -13.70 -0.85
CA LEU A 158 -7.48 -13.58 0.52
C LEU A 158 -8.73 -14.45 0.76
N LEU A 159 -9.65 -14.51 -0.20
CA LEU A 159 -10.85 -15.35 -0.11
C LEU A 159 -10.51 -16.83 -0.13
N SER A 160 -9.51 -17.24 -0.92
CA SER A 160 -9.10 -18.65 -1.01
C SER A 160 -8.62 -19.21 0.33
N VAL A 161 -8.03 -18.36 1.18
CA VAL A 161 -7.51 -18.76 2.51
C VAL A 161 -8.56 -18.60 3.60
N ARG A 162 -9.42 -17.57 3.52
CA ARG A 162 -10.46 -17.33 4.53
C ARG A 162 -11.51 -18.44 4.55
N TRP A 163 -11.80 -19.03 3.39
CA TRP A 163 -12.88 -20.00 3.22
C TRP A 163 -12.42 -21.43 2.88
N SER A 164 -11.12 -21.71 3.01
CA SER A 164 -10.54 -23.06 2.94
C SER A 164 -10.56 -23.78 4.29
#